data_AF-A0A645GF22-F1
#
_entry.id   AF-A0A645GF22-F1
#
_cell.length_a   1.000
_cell.length_b   1.000
_cell.length_c   1.000
_cell.angle_alpha   90.00
_cell.angle_beta   90.00
_cell.angle_gamma   90.00
#
_symmetry.space_group_name_H-M   'P 1'
#
loop_
_entity.id
_entity.type
_entity.pdbx_description
1 polymer ?
#
loop_
_entity_poly.entity_id
_entity_poly.type
_entity_poly.pdbx_seq_one_letter_code
_entity_poly.pdbx_strand_id
1 'polypeptide(L)'
;MSILFLLSLFGNMISWSLGVNNVACYAALNGDMPKVFAKKSKKNDMPTGAAIMNGIVASAVVLLAMFLPNQDLFWSFFALNLVMFLAAYLPVFPAFLKLRKIDPDRERPFKVSGSNFILKILAILPMVMIIISIIFIAIPLSFEKEALSETLPITIGSIIFFIIGEFLIRDKNRNNKKEGKGI
;
A
#
# COMPACT_ATOMS: atom_id res chain seq x y z
N MET A 1 -8.94 -20.40 -26.73
CA MET A 1 -9.33 -19.71 -25.48
C MET A 1 -8.14 -19.47 -24.55
N SER A 2 -7.30 -20.47 -24.27
CA SER A 2 -6.17 -20.35 -23.33
C SER A 2 -5.13 -19.28 -23.70
N ILE A 3 -4.83 -19.10 -25.00
CA ILE A 3 -3.89 -18.06 -25.47
C ILE A 3 -4.44 -16.65 -25.20
N LEU A 4 -5.73 -16.42 -25.46
CA LEU A 4 -6.37 -15.13 -25.20
C LEU A 4 -6.38 -14.80 -23.70
N PHE A 5 -6.65 -15.80 -22.86
CA PHE A 5 -6.58 -15.67 -21.40
C PHE A 5 -5.17 -15.31 -20.92
N LEU A 6 -4.13 -15.98 -21.43
CA LEU A 6 -2.74 -15.65 -21.10
C LEU A 6 -2.40 -14.21 -21.53
N LEU A 7 -2.79 -13.80 -22.73
CA LEU A 7 -2.58 -12.43 -23.20
C LEU A 7 -3.26 -11.40 -22.28
N SER A 8 -4.47 -11.68 -21.79
CA SER A 8 -5.14 -10.83 -20.81
C SER A 8 -4.38 -10.75 -19.48
N LEU A 9 -3.84 -11.86 -18.97
CA LEU A 9 -3.02 -11.87 -17.75
C LEU A 9 -1.74 -11.04 -17.90
N PHE A 10 -1.03 -11.19 -19.03
CA PHE A 10 0.17 -10.40 -19.33
C PHE A 10 -0.14 -8.91 -19.45
N GLY A 11 -1.21 -8.56 -20.18
CA GLY A 11 -1.67 -7.18 -20.30
C GLY A 11 -2.00 -6.56 -18.93
N ASN A 12 -2.65 -7.34 -18.07
CA ASN A 12 -2.97 -6.93 -16.70
C ASN A 12 -1.68 -6.67 -15.90
N MET A 13 -0.72 -7.60 -15.89
CA MET A 13 0.54 -7.42 -15.16
C MET A 13 1.34 -6.20 -15.62
N ILE A 14 1.39 -5.92 -16.93
CA ILE A 14 2.11 -4.75 -17.46
C ILE A 14 1.43 -3.44 -17.02
N SER A 15 0.11 -3.38 -17.14
CA SER A 15 -0.68 -2.19 -16.76
C SER A 15 -0.48 -1.83 -15.28
N TRP A 16 -0.61 -2.82 -14.39
CA TRP A 16 -0.40 -2.62 -12.95
C TRP A 16 1.04 -2.27 -12.60
N SER A 17 2.02 -2.93 -13.23
CA SER A 17 3.43 -2.64 -12.97
C SER A 17 3.78 -1.19 -13.33
N LEU A 18 3.30 -0.69 -14.48
CA LEU A 18 3.50 0.71 -14.87
C LEU A 18 2.79 1.67 -13.92
N GLY A 19 1.55 1.37 -13.54
CA GLY A 19 0.78 2.18 -12.58
C GLY A 19 1.51 2.34 -11.23
N VAL A 20 1.91 1.22 -10.61
CA VAL A 20 2.60 1.22 -9.31
C VAL A 20 3.94 1.93 -9.38
N ASN A 21 4.74 1.69 -10.43
CA ASN A 21 6.04 2.35 -10.60
C ASN A 21 5.89 3.87 -10.76
N ASN A 22 4.84 4.33 -11.44
CA ASN A 22 4.56 5.77 -11.59
C ASN A 22 4.15 6.40 -10.27
N VAL A 23 3.28 5.75 -9.48
CA VAL A 23 2.87 6.26 -8.16
C VAL A 23 4.07 6.31 -7.21
N ALA A 24 4.90 5.27 -7.18
CA ALA A 24 6.12 5.24 -6.36
C ALA A 24 7.12 6.35 -6.78
N CYS A 25 7.29 6.56 -8.08
CA CYS A 25 8.14 7.63 -8.60
C CYS A 25 7.59 9.02 -8.24
N TYR A 26 6.27 9.22 -8.35
CA TYR A 26 5.62 10.48 -7.99
C TYR A 26 5.76 10.78 -6.49
N ALA A 27 5.54 9.77 -5.63
CA ALA A 27 5.79 9.88 -4.19
C ALA A 27 7.26 10.24 -3.89
N ALA A 28 8.21 9.62 -4.60
CA ALA A 28 9.63 9.91 -4.42
C ALA A 28 10.03 11.32 -4.89
N LEU A 29 9.41 11.83 -5.96
CA LEU A 29 9.61 13.22 -6.43
C LEU A 29 9.09 14.25 -5.43
N ASN A 30 8.00 13.93 -4.72
CA ASN A 30 7.46 14.77 -3.63
C ASN A 30 8.22 14.59 -2.30
N GLY A 31 9.27 13.76 -2.27
CA GLY A 31 10.07 13.49 -1.08
C GLY A 31 9.40 12.57 -0.06
N ASP A 32 8.34 11.85 -0.44
CA ASP A 32 7.66 10.85 0.40
C ASP A 32 8.35 9.48 0.37
N MET A 33 9.26 9.25 -0.58
CA MET A 33 10.02 8.00 -0.74
C MET A 33 11.51 8.26 -1.04
N PRO A 34 12.40 7.27 -0.83
CA PRO A 34 13.82 7.40 -1.13
C PRO A 34 14.10 7.83 -2.57
N LYS A 35 15.14 8.66 -2.77
CA LYS A 35 15.53 9.21 -4.08
C LYS A 35 15.80 8.16 -5.17
N VAL A 36 16.05 6.92 -4.77
CA VAL A 36 16.24 5.77 -5.68
C VAL A 36 14.99 5.51 -6.53
N PHE A 37 13.79 5.75 -5.99
CA PHE A 37 12.51 5.60 -6.69
C PHE A 37 12.18 6.76 -7.64
N ALA A 38 12.77 7.96 -7.40
CA ALA A 38 12.57 9.14 -8.24
C ALA A 38 13.37 9.10 -9.57
N LYS A 39 14.23 8.08 -9.76
CA LYS A 39 15.08 7.98 -10.95
C LYS A 39 14.27 7.66 -12.20
N LYS A 40 14.19 8.62 -13.11
CA LYS A 40 13.57 8.47 -14.43
C LYS A 40 14.60 8.29 -15.55
N SER A 41 14.21 7.59 -16.62
CA SER A 41 15.03 7.47 -17.84
C SER A 41 15.08 8.81 -18.57
N LYS A 42 16.28 9.25 -18.97
CA LYS A 42 16.47 10.48 -19.76
C LYS A 42 15.81 10.44 -21.14
N LYS A 43 15.49 9.25 -21.67
CA LYS A 43 14.99 9.08 -23.04
C LYS A 43 13.46 9.16 -23.14
N ASN A 44 12.74 8.57 -22.16
CA ASN A 44 11.28 8.36 -22.24
C ASN A 44 10.53 8.76 -20.96
N ASP A 45 11.19 9.45 -20.00
CA ASP A 45 10.65 9.82 -18.69
C ASP A 45 10.08 8.64 -17.86
N MET A 46 10.41 7.40 -18.22
CA MET A 46 9.91 6.21 -17.54
C MET A 46 10.54 6.05 -16.14
N PRO A 47 9.79 5.59 -15.13
CA PRO A 47 10.26 5.44 -13.74
C PRO A 47 11.19 4.23 -13.56
N THR A 48 12.40 4.31 -14.11
CA THR A 48 13.40 3.23 -14.11
C THR A 48 13.82 2.79 -12.71
N GLY A 49 13.94 3.73 -11.77
CA GLY A 49 14.33 3.42 -10.39
C GLY A 49 13.30 2.57 -9.66
N ALA A 50 12.02 2.94 -9.77
CA ALA A 50 10.92 2.17 -9.20
C ALA A 50 10.79 0.80 -9.87
N ALA A 51 10.91 0.72 -11.20
CA ALA A 51 10.83 -0.54 -11.94
C ALA A 51 11.94 -1.53 -11.55
N ILE A 52 13.19 -1.05 -11.42
CA ILE A 52 14.32 -1.88 -10.99
C ILE A 52 14.11 -2.35 -9.56
N MET A 53 13.69 -1.48 -8.65
CA MET A 53 13.45 -1.86 -7.26
C MET A 53 12.33 -2.89 -7.14
N ASN A 54 11.24 -2.72 -7.89
CA ASN A 54 10.16 -3.71 -7.96
C ASN A 54 10.67 -5.06 -8.49
N GLY A 55 11.52 -5.05 -9.51
CA GLY A 55 12.18 -6.26 -10.03
C GLY A 55 13.07 -6.94 -8.99
N ILE A 56 13.89 -6.19 -8.25
CA ILE A 56 14.76 -6.72 -7.19
C ILE A 56 13.91 -7.39 -6.10
N VAL A 57 12.86 -6.72 -5.62
CA VAL A 57 11.96 -7.26 -4.59
C VAL A 57 11.25 -8.51 -5.11
N ALA A 58 10.72 -8.49 -6.33
CA ALA A 58 10.05 -9.65 -6.93
C ALA A 58 11.01 -10.85 -7.06
N SER A 59 12.23 -10.63 -7.57
CA SER A 59 13.24 -11.70 -7.66
C SER A 59 13.64 -12.24 -6.29
N ALA A 60 13.82 -11.37 -5.29
CA ALA A 60 14.13 -11.81 -3.93
C ALA A 60 13.00 -12.67 -3.34
N VAL A 61 11.74 -12.29 -3.54
CA VAL A 61 10.58 -13.07 -3.08
C VAL A 61 10.53 -14.44 -3.77
N VAL A 62 10.76 -14.51 -5.08
CA VAL A 62 10.79 -15.79 -5.81
C VAL A 62 11.93 -16.69 -5.32
N LEU A 63 13.10 -16.12 -5.06
CA LEU A 63 14.22 -16.87 -4.48
C LEU A 63 13.94 -17.32 -3.04
N LEU A 64 13.23 -16.54 -2.24
CA LEU A 64 12.82 -16.99 -0.90
C LEU A 64 11.78 -18.12 -0.98
N ALA A 65 10.88 -18.07 -1.96
CA ALA A 65 9.84 -19.07 -2.14
C ALA A 65 10.41 -20.46 -2.52
N MET A 66 11.52 -20.55 -3.24
CA MET A 66 12.14 -21.86 -3.56
C MET A 66 12.74 -22.58 -2.34
N PHE A 67 13.08 -21.87 -1.26
CA PHE A 67 13.63 -22.47 -0.05
C PHE A 67 12.56 -22.85 0.98
N LEU A 68 11.31 -22.44 0.76
CA LEU A 68 10.18 -22.65 1.66
C LEU A 68 9.12 -23.45 0.90
N PRO A 69 9.21 -24.80 0.89
CA PRO A 69 8.34 -25.67 0.12
C PRO A 69 6.97 -25.83 0.80
N ASN A 70 6.27 -24.72 1.00
CA ASN A 70 4.95 -24.72 1.60
C ASN A 70 4.01 -23.74 0.87
N GLN A 71 2.84 -24.22 0.46
CA GLN A 71 1.78 -23.39 -0.12
C GLN A 71 1.34 -22.27 0.82
N ASP A 72 1.50 -22.47 2.14
CA ASP A 72 1.18 -21.51 3.18
C ASP A 72 1.94 -20.19 3.00
N LEU A 73 3.16 -20.22 2.44
CA LEU A 73 3.95 -19.01 2.24
C LEU A 73 3.31 -18.06 1.21
N PHE A 74 2.78 -18.61 0.12
CA PHE A 74 2.06 -17.82 -0.87
C PHE A 74 0.85 -17.13 -0.23
N TRP A 75 0.09 -17.88 0.57
CA TRP A 75 -1.06 -17.35 1.29
C TRP A 75 -0.67 -16.30 2.33
N SER A 76 0.43 -16.49 3.06
CA SER A 76 0.94 -15.48 3.98
C SER A 76 1.36 -14.19 3.27
N PHE A 77 2.07 -14.26 2.13
CA PHE A 77 2.43 -13.06 1.35
C PHE A 77 1.22 -12.38 0.72
N PHE A 78 0.27 -13.17 0.22
CA PHE A 78 -0.98 -12.66 -0.33
C PHE A 78 -1.81 -11.94 0.74
N ALA A 79 -1.97 -12.56 1.91
CA ALA A 79 -2.64 -11.96 3.04
C ALA A 79 -1.91 -10.71 3.57
N LEU A 80 -0.59 -10.74 3.64
CA LEU A 80 0.23 -9.57 3.98
C LEU A 80 0.00 -8.42 2.98
N ASN A 81 -0.04 -8.70 1.68
CA ASN A 81 -0.38 -7.69 0.68
C ASN A 81 -1.77 -7.08 0.93
N LEU A 82 -2.78 -7.90 1.21
CA LEU A 82 -4.12 -7.42 1.53
C LEU A 82 -4.14 -6.54 2.78
N VAL A 83 -3.44 -6.94 3.85
CA VAL A 83 -3.35 -6.14 5.08
C VAL A 83 -2.72 -4.78 4.80
N MET A 84 -1.60 -4.76 4.08
CA MET A 84 -0.91 -3.51 3.72
C MET A 84 -1.78 -2.62 2.82
N PHE A 85 -2.50 -3.21 1.87
CA PHE A 85 -3.43 -2.51 1.01
C PHE A 85 -4.56 -1.88 1.83
N LEU A 86 -5.27 -2.67 2.63
CA LEU A 86 -6.35 -2.23 3.51
C LEU A 86 -5.91 -1.14 4.50
N ALA A 87 -4.73 -1.31 5.10
CA ALA A 87 -4.15 -0.33 6.01
C ALA A 87 -3.89 1.03 5.33
N ALA A 88 -3.44 1.02 4.07
CA ALA A 88 -3.24 2.26 3.31
C ALA A 88 -4.56 2.99 2.97
N TYR A 89 -5.70 2.29 2.96
CA TYR A 89 -7.01 2.91 2.77
C TYR A 89 -7.58 3.54 4.05
N LEU A 90 -7.21 3.06 5.24
CA LEU A 90 -7.68 3.62 6.51
C LEU A 90 -7.52 5.15 6.63
N PRO A 91 -6.37 5.77 6.32
CA PRO A 91 -6.20 7.22 6.44
C PRO A 91 -7.02 8.04 5.41
N VAL A 92 -7.55 7.42 4.35
CA VAL A 92 -8.35 8.12 3.32
C VAL A 92 -9.70 8.58 3.89
N PHE A 93 -10.36 7.75 4.70
CA PHE A 93 -11.65 8.05 5.30
C PHE A 93 -11.64 9.20 6.33
N PRO A 94 -10.71 9.28 7.32
CA PRO A 94 -10.64 10.43 8.21
C PRO A 94 -10.17 11.68 7.47
N ALA A 95 -9.32 11.56 6.44
CA ALA A 95 -8.95 12.67 5.58
C ALA A 95 -10.18 13.25 4.86
N PHE A 96 -11.08 12.40 4.35
CA PHE A 96 -12.35 12.84 3.75
C PHE A 96 -13.20 13.66 4.73
N LEU A 97 -13.38 13.17 5.96
CA LEU A 97 -14.15 13.89 6.99
C LEU A 97 -13.45 15.18 7.45
N LYS A 98 -12.13 15.17 7.56
CA LYS A 98 -11.32 16.33 7.98
C LYS A 98 -11.32 17.43 6.91
N LEU A 99 -11.11 17.09 5.64
CA LEU A 99 -11.12 18.04 4.52
C LEU A 99 -12.45 18.78 4.40
N ARG A 100 -13.56 18.15 4.80
CA ARG A 100 -14.88 18.80 4.76
C ARG A 100 -15.13 19.77 5.92
N LYS A 101 -14.37 19.65 7.00
CA LYS A 101 -14.40 20.61 8.11
C LYS A 101 -13.44 21.77 7.89
N ILE A 102 -12.25 21.49 7.35
CA ILE A 102 -11.17 22.46 7.20
C ILE A 102 -11.33 23.29 5.92
N ASP A 103 -11.81 22.66 4.83
CA ASP A 103 -11.95 23.31 3.53
C ASP A 103 -13.34 23.01 2.91
N PRO A 104 -14.41 23.56 3.50
CA PRO A 104 -15.77 23.35 3.03
C PRO A 104 -16.09 24.08 1.72
N ASP A 105 -15.45 25.23 1.48
CA ASP A 105 -15.79 26.18 0.42
C ASP A 105 -15.08 25.90 -0.91
N ARG A 106 -14.07 25.02 -0.92
CA ARG A 106 -13.40 24.61 -2.15
C ARG A 106 -14.38 23.99 -3.14
N GLU A 107 -14.37 24.50 -4.38
CA GLU A 107 -15.11 23.91 -5.48
C GLU A 107 -14.57 22.49 -5.76
N ARG A 108 -15.46 21.50 -5.68
CA ARG A 108 -15.14 20.09 -5.94
C ARG A 108 -15.90 19.67 -7.19
N PRO A 109 -15.24 19.09 -8.21
CA PRO A 109 -15.91 18.60 -9.42
C PRO A 109 -17.04 17.61 -9.12
N PHE A 110 -16.94 16.91 -7.99
CA PHE A 110 -17.96 16.01 -7.47
C PHE A 110 -18.20 16.29 -5.98
N LYS A 111 -19.46 16.54 -5.60
CA LYS A 111 -19.92 16.64 -4.21
C LYS A 111 -20.91 15.50 -3.96
N VAL A 112 -20.63 14.67 -2.96
CA VAL A 112 -21.58 13.65 -2.52
C VAL A 112 -22.77 14.35 -1.85
N SER A 113 -23.94 14.25 -2.47
CA SER A 113 -25.19 14.74 -1.93
C SER A 113 -25.56 13.96 -0.67
N GLY A 114 -25.86 14.66 0.43
CA GLY A 114 -26.29 14.03 1.68
C GLY A 114 -26.07 14.91 2.90
N SER A 115 -26.78 14.60 3.98
CA SER A 115 -26.60 15.27 5.27
C SER A 115 -25.23 14.94 5.87
N ASN A 116 -24.74 15.79 6.77
CA ASN A 116 -23.49 15.55 7.50
C ASN A 116 -23.50 14.21 8.26
N PHE A 117 -24.67 13.72 8.63
CA PHE A 117 -24.84 12.42 9.28
C PHE A 117 -24.65 11.25 8.31
N ILE A 118 -25.34 11.26 7.17
CA ILE A 118 -25.20 10.22 6.12
C ILE A 118 -23.74 10.11 5.67
N LEU A 119 -23.05 11.24 5.55
CA LEU A 119 -21.67 11.27 5.08
C LEU A 119 -20.65 10.79 6.13
N LYS A 120 -20.98 10.92 7.42
CA LYS A 120 -20.24 10.24 8.48
C LYS A 120 -20.45 8.73 8.43
N ILE A 121 -21.68 8.26 8.24
CA ILE A 121 -21.96 6.82 8.12
C ILE A 121 -21.21 6.23 6.92
N LEU A 122 -21.28 6.87 5.75
CA LEU A 122 -20.59 6.42 4.53
C LEU A 122 -19.07 6.36 4.67
N ALA A 123 -18.47 7.11 5.60
CA ALA A 123 -17.04 7.06 5.87
C ALA A 123 -16.69 6.07 7.01
N ILE A 124 -17.50 6.03 8.07
CA ILE A 124 -17.24 5.21 9.26
C ILE A 124 -17.55 3.74 9.00
N LEU A 125 -18.64 3.43 8.28
CA LEU A 125 -19.02 2.06 7.97
C LEU A 125 -17.92 1.28 7.24
N PRO A 126 -17.39 1.74 6.09
CA PRO A 126 -16.29 1.04 5.42
C PRO A 126 -15.00 1.06 6.25
N MET A 127 -14.73 2.12 7.03
CA MET A 127 -13.59 2.15 7.94
C MET A 127 -13.67 1.03 8.98
N VAL A 128 -14.82 0.83 9.62
CA VAL A 128 -15.03 -0.25 10.59
C VAL A 128 -14.90 -1.61 9.92
N MET A 129 -15.46 -1.79 8.73
CA MET A 129 -15.30 -3.04 7.95
C MET A 129 -13.83 -3.36 7.69
N ILE A 130 -13.03 -2.36 7.26
CA ILE A 130 -11.60 -2.54 7.01
C ILE A 130 -10.85 -2.91 8.30
N ILE A 131 -11.14 -2.24 9.41
CA ILE A 131 -10.52 -2.55 10.71
C ILE A 131 -10.81 -4.00 11.11
N ILE A 132 -12.08 -4.42 10.99
CA ILE A 132 -12.49 -5.80 11.27
C ILE A 132 -11.74 -6.76 10.34
N SER A 133 -11.70 -6.50 9.03
CA SER A 133 -10.97 -7.35 8.08
C SER A 133 -9.48 -7.49 8.42
N ILE A 134 -8.81 -6.40 8.81
CA ILE A 134 -7.40 -6.45 9.22
C ILE A 134 -7.24 -7.31 10.48
N ILE A 135 -8.15 -7.21 11.45
CA ILE A 135 -8.12 -8.04 12.66
C ILE A 135 -8.24 -9.53 12.30
N PHE A 136 -9.20 -9.88 11.44
CA PHE A 136 -9.40 -11.28 11.02
C PHE A 136 -8.23 -11.85 10.23
N ILE A 137 -7.51 -11.04 9.46
CA ILE A 137 -6.39 -11.50 8.63
C ILE A 137 -5.06 -11.51 9.39
N ALA A 138 -4.83 -10.53 10.27
CA ALA A 138 -3.52 -10.29 10.87
C ALA A 138 -3.42 -10.71 12.35
N ILE A 139 -4.52 -11.07 13.02
CA ILE A 139 -4.51 -11.46 14.44
C ILE A 139 -5.01 -12.91 14.58
N PRO A 140 -4.21 -13.82 15.17
CA PRO A 140 -4.65 -15.18 15.39
C PRO A 140 -5.77 -15.18 16.43
N LEU A 141 -6.99 -15.55 16.00
CA LEU A 141 -8.16 -15.63 16.88
C LEU A 141 -8.22 -16.95 17.66
N SER A 142 -7.40 -17.94 17.27
CA SER A 142 -7.21 -19.20 17.96
C SER A 142 -5.71 -19.47 18.19
N PHE A 143 -5.40 -20.18 19.28
CA PHE A 143 -4.01 -20.54 19.65
C PHE A 143 -3.62 -21.94 19.17
N GLU A 144 -4.30 -22.44 18.14
CA GLU A 144 -3.98 -23.72 17.53
C GLU A 144 -2.74 -23.59 16.63
N LYS A 145 -1.92 -24.64 16.54
CA LYS A 145 -0.65 -24.61 15.79
C LYS A 145 -0.84 -24.26 14.32
N GLU A 146 -1.95 -24.69 13.73
CA GLU A 146 -2.31 -24.44 12.33
C GLU A 146 -2.61 -22.96 12.09
N ALA A 147 -3.54 -22.39 12.87
CA ALA A 147 -3.87 -20.96 12.81
C ALA A 147 -2.68 -20.04 13.12
N LEU A 148 -1.82 -20.45 14.06
CA LEU A 148 -0.59 -19.71 14.38
C LEU A 148 0.40 -19.74 13.22
N SER A 149 0.60 -20.89 12.56
CA SER A 149 1.52 -21.03 11.42
C SER A 149 1.14 -20.11 10.25
N GLU A 150 -0.16 -19.95 9.98
CA GLU A 150 -0.65 -19.09 8.92
C GLU A 150 -0.59 -17.60 9.29
N THR A 151 -0.95 -17.27 10.53
CA THR A 151 -1.14 -15.87 10.95
C THR A 151 0.16 -15.20 11.40
N LEU A 152 1.08 -15.94 12.03
CA LEU A 152 2.35 -15.40 12.55
C LEU A 152 3.18 -14.66 11.48
N PRO A 153 3.41 -15.23 10.28
CA PRO A 153 4.15 -14.53 9.23
C PRO A 153 3.47 -13.21 8.80
N ILE A 154 2.13 -13.19 8.78
CA ILE A 154 1.34 -12.02 8.41
C ILE A 154 1.47 -10.93 9.46
N THR A 155 1.29 -11.27 10.74
CA THR A 155 1.40 -10.33 11.86
C THR A 155 2.81 -9.73 11.94
N ILE A 156 3.84 -10.59 11.90
CA ILE A 156 5.25 -10.17 11.97
C ILE A 156 5.61 -9.30 10.77
N GLY A 157 5.23 -9.74 9.56
CA GLY A 157 5.44 -8.97 8.34
C GLY A 157 4.79 -7.59 8.42
N SER A 158 3.53 -7.53 8.85
CA SER A 158 2.79 -6.26 8.99
C SER A 158 3.47 -5.32 9.97
N ILE A 159 3.88 -5.80 11.14
CA ILE A 159 4.60 -4.99 12.14
C ILE A 159 5.91 -4.44 11.56
N ILE A 160 6.70 -5.29 10.89
CA ILE A 160 7.95 -4.88 10.25
C ILE A 160 7.70 -3.78 9.22
N PHE A 161 6.70 -3.96 8.34
CA PHE A 161 6.37 -2.97 7.32
C PHE A 161 5.87 -1.66 7.91
N PHE A 162 5.07 -1.68 8.99
CA PHE A 162 4.68 -0.46 9.70
C PHE A 162 5.88 0.25 10.32
N ILE A 163 6.81 -0.46 10.94
CA ILE A 163 8.03 0.12 11.51
C ILE A 163 8.90 0.75 10.41
N ILE A 164 9.06 0.07 9.27
CA ILE A 164 9.79 0.61 8.11
C ILE A 164 9.09 1.87 7.60
N GLY A 165 7.77 1.86 7.48
CA GLY A 165 6.97 3.03 7.08
C GLY A 165 7.19 4.22 8.00
N GLU A 166 7.08 4.02 9.32
CA GLU A 166 7.34 5.07 10.32
C GLU A 166 8.79 5.57 10.28
N PHE A 167 9.75 4.68 10.05
CA PHE A 167 11.16 5.08 9.90
C PHE A 167 11.36 5.99 8.68
N LEU A 168 10.76 5.66 7.54
CA LEU A 168 10.80 6.48 6.33
C LEU A 168 10.15 7.86 6.56
N ILE A 169 9.00 7.90 7.23
CA ILE A 169 8.33 9.16 7.60
C ILE A 169 9.21 9.99 8.55
N ARG A 170 9.87 9.35 9.52
CA ARG A 170 10.74 10.03 10.47
C ARG A 170 12.00 10.60 9.81
N ASP A 171 12.62 9.86 8.89
CA ASP A 171 13.78 10.34 8.15
C ASP A 171 13.40 11.55 7.26
N LYS A 172 12.23 11.51 6.62
CA LYS A 172 11.67 12.67 5.90
C LYS A 172 11.52 13.88 6.82
N ASN A 173 10.88 13.74 7.97
CA ASN A 173 10.68 14.85 8.92
C ASN A 173 12.01 15.44 9.41
N ARG A 174 13.05 14.60 9.55
CA ARG A 174 14.40 15.02 9.92
C ARG A 174 15.12 15.76 8.79
N ASN A 175 14.95 15.33 7.53
CA ASN A 175 15.52 16.00 6.37
C ASN A 175 14.80 17.34 6.07
N ASN A 176 13.47 17.41 6.20
CA ASN A 176 12.70 18.66 6.07
C ASN A 176 13.08 19.69 7.15
N LYS A 177 13.31 19.25 8.40
CA LYS A 177 13.83 20.14 9.46
C LYS A 177 15.23 20.67 9.17
N LYS A 178 16.08 19.90 8.48
CA LYS A 178 17.44 20.32 8.08
C LYS A 178 17.45 21.28 6.90
N GLU A 179 16.49 21.17 5.98
CA GLU A 179 16.38 22.04 4.80
C GLU A 179 15.62 23.36 5.07
N GLY A 180 15.27 23.66 6.33
CA GLY A 180 14.62 24.93 6.70
C GLY A 180 13.21 25.12 6.12
N LYS A 181 12.63 24.09 5.49
CA LYS A 181 11.25 24.07 5.01
C LYS A 181 10.34 23.59 6.14
N GLY A 182 10.24 24.40 7.18
CA GLY A 182 9.21 24.30 8.19
C GLY A 182 7.86 24.71 7.60
N ILE A 183 6.82 23.98 8.01
CA ILE A 183 5.39 24.26 7.82
C ILE A 183 5.09 25.73 8.12
#